data_AF-A0A3A9E894-F1
#
_entry.id   AF-A0A3A9E894-F1
#
_cell.length_a   1.000
_cell.length_b   1.000
_cell.length_c   1.000
_cell.angle_alpha   90.00
_cell.angle_beta   90.00
_cell.angle_gamma   90.00
#
_symmetry.space_group_name_H-M   'P 1'
#
loop_
_entity.id
_entity.type
_entity.pdbx_description
1 polymer ?
#
loop_
_entity_poly.entity_id
_entity_poly.type
_entity_poly.pdbx_seq_one_letter_code
_entity_poly.pdbx_strand_id
1 'polypeptide(L)'
;MESTQGIPADYNEISFVCLRQDGCLETPSTLSIVCRKLAKKLDGLEGFHFHQLRHTYTSNLLSNGVALKDVQELLGHSDVSTTLT
;
A
#
# COMPACT_ATOMS: atom_id res chain seq x y z
N MET A 1 -42.14 1.28 -12.52
CA MET A 1 -41.90 0.32 -11.44
C MET A 1 -40.69 -0.47 -11.87
N GLU A 2 -39.51 0.03 -11.53
CA GLU A 2 -38.25 -0.45 -12.09
C GLU A 2 -37.80 -1.69 -11.32
N SER A 3 -37.67 -2.78 -12.05
CA SER A 3 -37.35 -4.11 -11.56
C SER A 3 -35.97 -4.13 -10.92
N THR A 4 -35.90 -4.23 -9.60
CA THR A 4 -34.67 -4.63 -8.89
C THR A 4 -34.42 -6.11 -9.18
N GLN A 5 -33.73 -6.42 -10.28
CA GLN A 5 -33.14 -7.74 -10.50
C GLN A 5 -32.32 -8.12 -9.26
N GLY A 6 -32.72 -9.20 -8.60
CA GLY A 6 -32.17 -9.65 -7.32
C GLY A 6 -30.65 -9.85 -7.37
N ILE A 7 -29.97 -9.25 -6.41
CA ILE A 7 -28.54 -9.44 -6.18
C ILE A 7 -28.31 -10.96 -5.94
N PRO A 8 -27.31 -11.60 -6.60
CA PRO A 8 -26.98 -13.00 -6.37
C PRO A 8 -26.73 -13.30 -4.89
N ALA A 9 -27.14 -14.48 -4.41
CA ALA A 9 -26.98 -14.87 -3.00
C ALA A 9 -25.50 -14.97 -2.55
N ASP A 10 -24.56 -15.04 -3.49
CA ASP A 10 -23.10 -15.09 -3.25
C ASP A 10 -22.43 -13.73 -3.50
N TYR A 11 -23.20 -12.63 -3.48
CA TYR A 11 -22.65 -11.30 -3.65
C TYR A 11 -21.88 -10.89 -2.38
N ASN A 12 -20.55 -10.82 -2.52
CA ASN A 12 -19.71 -10.20 -1.52
C ASN A 12 -19.62 -8.71 -1.80
N GLU A 13 -20.16 -7.88 -0.90
CA GLU A 13 -20.03 -6.44 -1.00
C GLU A 13 -18.56 -6.05 -0.80
N ILE A 14 -17.93 -5.57 -1.87
CA ILE A 14 -16.54 -5.13 -1.81
C ILE A 14 -16.53 -3.69 -1.31
N SER A 15 -16.13 -3.50 -0.06
CA SER A 15 -15.87 -2.18 0.51
C SER A 15 -14.43 -1.74 0.23
N PHE A 16 -14.27 -0.68 -0.57
CA PHE A 16 -12.96 -0.10 -0.84
C PHE A 16 -12.55 0.87 0.28
N VAL A 17 -11.33 0.72 0.78
CA VAL A 17 -10.78 1.58 1.85
C VAL A 17 -10.09 2.83 1.29
N CYS A 18 -9.32 2.66 0.20
CA CYS A 18 -8.53 3.74 -0.40
C CYS A 18 -9.33 4.50 -1.46
N LEU A 19 -10.27 5.32 -0.98
CA LEU A 19 -11.13 6.16 -1.81
C LEU A 19 -10.76 7.63 -1.68
N ARG A 20 -10.94 8.36 -2.79
CA ARG A 20 -10.99 9.82 -2.79
C ARG A 20 -12.29 10.30 -2.17
N GLN A 21 -12.33 11.59 -1.86
CA GLN A 21 -13.54 12.26 -1.36
C GLN A 21 -14.73 12.17 -2.34
N ASP A 22 -14.46 11.98 -3.63
CA ASP A 22 -15.46 11.77 -4.68
C ASP A 22 -15.92 10.31 -4.83
N GLY A 23 -15.43 9.39 -3.97
CA GLY A 23 -15.75 7.96 -4.02
C GLY A 23 -14.99 7.19 -5.11
N CYS A 24 -14.13 7.83 -5.90
CA CYS A 24 -13.28 7.15 -6.86
C CYS A 24 -12.08 6.48 -6.18
N LEU A 25 -11.56 5.42 -6.81
CA LEU A 25 -10.34 4.78 -6.34
C LEU A 25 -9.16 5.76 -6.34
N GLU A 26 -8.37 5.70 -5.27
CA GLU A 26 -7.06 6.34 -5.24
C GLU A 26 -6.07 5.60 -6.15
N THR A 27 -5.23 6.38 -6.82
CA THR A 27 -4.25 5.82 -7.76
C THR A 27 -2.84 5.84 -7.18
N PRO A 28 -1.98 4.87 -7.52
CA PRO A 28 -0.56 4.89 -7.13
C PRO A 28 0.18 6.16 -7.62
N SER A 29 -0.28 6.74 -8.72
CA SER A 29 0.24 8.01 -9.25
C SER A 29 0.03 9.17 -8.28
N THR A 30 -1.11 9.21 -7.57
CA THR A 30 -1.37 10.20 -6.51
C THR A 30 -0.28 10.14 -5.45
N LEU A 31 0.03 8.94 -4.95
CA LEU A 31 1.07 8.71 -3.94
C LEU A 31 2.44 9.16 -4.43
N SER A 32 2.77 8.85 -5.70
CA SER A 32 4.03 9.26 -6.32
C SER A 32 4.19 10.79 -6.37
N ILE A 33 3.10 11.51 -6.66
CA ILE A 33 3.08 12.98 -6.67
C ILE A 33 3.28 13.52 -5.24
N VAL A 34 2.61 12.93 -4.26
CA VAL A 34 2.74 13.33 -2.84
C VAL A 34 4.16 13.10 -2.33
N CYS A 35 4.74 11.91 -2.56
CA CYS A 35 6.13 11.62 -2.21
C CYS A 35 7.11 12.63 -2.81
N ARG A 36 6.94 12.97 -4.10
CA ARG A 36 7.77 13.98 -4.77
C ARG A 36 7.62 15.37 -4.18
N LYS A 37 6.40 15.74 -3.75
CA LYS A 37 6.15 17.02 -3.07
C LYS A 37 6.82 17.04 -1.68
N LEU A 38 6.77 15.94 -0.94
CA LEU A 38 7.43 15.82 0.37
C LEU A 38 8.95 15.87 0.25
N ALA A 39 9.53 15.13 -0.71
CA ALA A 39 10.96 15.13 -1.04
C ALA A 39 11.53 16.52 -1.34
N LYS A 40 10.69 17.45 -1.85
CA LYS A 40 11.08 18.83 -2.13
C LYS A 40 10.92 19.78 -0.94
N LYS A 41 10.14 19.40 0.07
CA LYS A 41 9.79 20.25 1.22
C LYS A 41 10.63 19.93 2.45
N LEU A 42 11.18 18.73 2.54
CA LEU A 42 11.92 18.23 3.68
C LEU A 42 13.34 17.92 3.22
N ASP A 43 14.32 18.51 3.90
CA ASP A 43 15.73 18.23 3.65
C ASP A 43 16.05 16.77 4.04
N GLY A 44 16.87 16.08 3.23
CA GLY A 44 17.28 14.70 3.48
C GLY A 44 16.29 13.64 2.96
N LEU A 45 15.25 14.03 2.23
CA LEU A 45 14.32 13.12 1.54
C LEU A 45 14.47 13.17 0.02
N GLU A 46 15.65 13.55 -0.50
CA GLU A 46 15.94 13.55 -1.92
C GLU A 46 15.75 12.14 -2.50
N GLY A 47 14.94 12.03 -3.55
CA GLY A 47 14.63 10.72 -4.16
C GLY A 47 13.67 9.85 -3.34
N PHE A 48 12.90 10.42 -2.40
CA PHE A 48 11.93 9.65 -1.64
C PHE A 48 10.80 9.06 -2.50
N HIS A 49 10.54 7.75 -2.34
CA HIS A 49 9.51 6.99 -3.04
C HIS A 49 8.67 6.14 -2.09
N PHE A 50 7.41 5.88 -2.44
CA PHE A 50 6.45 5.21 -1.56
C PHE A 50 6.93 3.82 -1.06
N HIS A 51 7.60 3.03 -1.92
CA HIS A 51 8.14 1.72 -1.55
C HIS A 51 9.22 1.78 -0.47
N GLN A 52 9.91 2.91 -0.30
CA GLN A 52 10.91 3.06 0.77
C GLN A 52 10.28 2.94 2.17
N LEU A 53 9.00 3.27 2.33
CA LEU A 53 8.30 3.05 3.61
C LEU A 53 8.25 1.56 3.97
N ARG A 54 8.02 0.69 2.99
CA ARG A 54 8.02 -0.77 3.18
C ARG A 54 9.43 -1.29 3.49
N HIS A 55 10.45 -0.76 2.83
CA HIS A 55 11.84 -1.10 3.15
C HIS A 55 12.21 -0.65 4.56
N THR A 56 11.89 0.57 4.96
CA THR A 56 12.14 1.08 6.32
C THR A 56 11.44 0.22 7.37
N TYR A 57 10.18 -0.17 7.13
CA TYR A 57 9.46 -1.08 8.02
C TYR A 57 10.20 -2.42 8.19
N THR A 58 10.62 -3.02 7.08
CA THR A 58 11.36 -4.29 7.06
C THR A 58 12.70 -4.17 7.80
N SER A 59 13.49 -3.14 7.47
CA SER A 59 14.78 -2.87 8.12
C SER A 59 14.62 -2.63 9.62
N ASN A 60 13.57 -1.93 10.03
CA ASN A 60 13.28 -1.70 11.44
C ASN A 60 12.94 -3.01 12.17
N LEU A 61 12.11 -3.88 11.60
CA LEU A 61 11.78 -5.18 12.20
C LEU A 61 13.03 -6.04 12.39
N LEU A 62 13.86 -6.15 11.35
CA LEU A 62 15.11 -6.90 11.41
C LEU A 62 16.09 -6.32 12.42
N SER A 63 16.20 -4.99 12.50
CA SER A 63 17.08 -4.31 13.47
C SER A 63 16.61 -4.49 14.91
N ASN A 64 15.31 -4.73 15.13
CA ASN A 64 14.74 -5.03 16.46
C ASN A 64 14.78 -6.54 16.79
N GLY A 65 15.44 -7.36 15.98
CA GLY A 65 15.63 -8.79 16.26
C GLY A 65 14.39 -9.66 15.97
N VAL A 66 13.42 -9.16 15.20
CA VAL A 66 12.31 -9.97 14.72
C VAL A 66 12.83 -11.05 13.78
N ALA A 67 12.38 -12.28 13.94
CA ALA A 67 12.84 -13.39 13.12
C ALA A 67 12.46 -13.16 11.64
N LEU A 68 13.36 -13.48 10.72
CA LEU A 68 13.17 -13.26 9.29
C LEU A 68 11.87 -13.91 8.77
N LYS A 69 11.49 -15.06 9.32
CA LYS A 69 10.27 -15.78 8.95
C LYS A 69 9.01 -14.98 9.29
N ASP A 70 8.96 -14.39 10.49
CA ASP A 70 7.84 -13.57 10.94
C ASP A 70 7.72 -12.30 10.06
N VAL A 71 8.86 -11.69 9.71
CA VAL A 71 8.91 -10.54 8.79
C VAL A 71 8.38 -10.93 7.40
N GLN A 72 8.72 -12.11 6.89
CA GLN A 72 8.22 -12.60 5.59
C GLN A 72 6.70 -12.81 5.60
N GLU A 73 6.15 -13.39 6.67
CA GLU A 73 4.71 -13.58 6.85
C GLU A 73 3.98 -12.22 6.91
N LEU A 74 4.50 -11.26 7.68
CA LEU A 74 3.96 -9.90 7.80
C LEU A 74 3.94 -9.13 6.47
N LEU A 75 4.93 -9.35 5.62
CA LEU A 75 5.01 -8.69 4.31
C LEU A 75 4.16 -9.40 3.25
N GLY A 76 3.65 -10.62 3.51
CA GLY A 76 2.76 -11.35 2.61
C GLY A 76 3.44 -11.82 1.31
N HIS A 77 4.75 -12.07 1.33
CA HIS A 77 5.47 -12.55 0.15
C HIS A 77 5.36 -14.08 0.02
N SER A 78 4.62 -14.57 -0.98
CA SER A 78 4.92 -15.88 -1.60
C SER A 78 6.14 -15.82 -2.52
N ASP A 79 6.56 -14.60 -2.91
CA ASP A 79 7.72 -14.34 -3.78
C ASP A 79 8.64 -13.26 -3.19
N VAL A 80 9.90 -13.63 -2.96
CA VAL A 80 10.98 -12.81 -2.37
C VAL A 80 11.50 -11.72 -3.35
N SER A 81 10.95 -11.63 -4.56
CA SER A 81 11.54 -10.86 -5.65
C SER A 81 11.32 -9.34 -5.57
N THR A 82 10.43 -8.82 -4.72
CA THR A 82 10.18 -7.36 -4.64
C THR A 82 10.97 -6.66 -3.52
N THR A 83 11.93 -7.35 -2.91
CA THR A 83 12.72 -6.79 -1.80
C THR A 83 13.88 -5.89 -2.25
N LEU A 84 14.17 -5.76 -3.55
CA LEU A 84 15.39 -5.09 -4.05
C LEU A 84 15.25 -4.21 -5.33
N THR A 85 14.23 -3.38 -5.48
CA THR A 85 14.22 -2.33 -6.53
C THR A 85 13.67 -1.01 -6.05
#